data_AF-A0A251XXK2-F1
#
_entry.id   AF-A0A251XXK2-F1
#
_cell.length_a   1.000
_cell.length_b   1.000
_cell.length_c   1.000
_cell.angle_alpha   90.00
_cell.angle_beta   90.00
_cell.angle_gamma   90.00
#
_symmetry.space_group_name_H-M   'P 1'
#
loop_
_entity.id
_entity.type
_entity.pdbx_description
1 polymer ?
#
loop_
_entity_poly.entity_id
_entity_poly.type
_entity_poly.pdbx_seq_one_letter_code
_entity_poly.pdbx_strand_id
1 'polypeptide(L)'
;MTSELRGIIGLLAERRPTVTVIGDVILDEWWRGHSDRMTREAPAPVVDVTERIQSLGGAANTAVNLASLGGTVRMVGLVGQDAAGDRVRDLLAAAGVDVTGLVHSPRLRTTTKTRIVGDDQVIVRVDDVHRGSVHRDDARALARAALEASAGADAEIVSDYGTGTLHGVVLESLAARERRPALTVVDAHDPAVWAPIGPDLITPNAGEAGRLVDRPLARDEDRAAVVAGLGDAILAAASSATAVVTLDRDGTVVLGAGEPYRTRAHPVPEKQASGAGDTFVAALTLARAVGLTLAVSADFAQAAADVVVRLPGTSVCSAAALADHLGETRSRTVSEAELVDLVAAERAAGRRIVFTNGCFDVLHRGHTTYLRQAARLGDVLVVALNSDDSVRRLKGSDRPVNTAEDRAGVLAELSCVDVITVFDTDTPIPLLEAVQPDVYAKGGDYTPEMLDETDVVRAYGGEVSILGYVPSQSTSSMVDRIRASAPTAGFVRPAGTATSAPDAGDGRAASSGAADAAPASDAGAEPAPGAPR
;
A
#
# COMPACT_ATOMS: atom_id res chain seq x y z
N MET A 1 -8.05 -4.13 -0.66
CA MET A 1 -6.71 -3.57 -0.35
C MET A 1 -6.75 -2.04 -0.19
N THR A 2 -7.27 -1.27 -1.14
CA THR A 2 -7.29 0.21 -1.07
C THR A 2 -8.05 0.80 0.13
N SER A 3 -9.19 0.22 0.51
CA SER A 3 -9.94 0.63 1.72
C SER A 3 -9.13 0.41 3.01
N GLU A 4 -8.40 -0.71 3.09
CA GLU A 4 -7.51 -1.03 4.21
C GLU A 4 -6.34 -0.05 4.29
N LEU A 5 -5.69 0.25 3.15
CA LEU A 5 -4.59 1.23 3.08
C LEU A 5 -5.05 2.65 3.44
N ARG A 6 -6.27 3.05 3.08
CA ARG A 6 -6.84 4.34 3.49
C ARG A 6 -7.10 4.38 5.00
N GLY A 7 -7.52 3.27 5.61
CA GLY A 7 -7.66 3.14 7.06
C GLY A 7 -6.37 3.42 7.82
N ILE A 8 -5.21 3.07 7.25
CA ILE A 8 -3.88 3.35 7.82
C ILE A 8 -3.66 4.85 7.99
N ILE A 9 -4.10 5.68 7.03
CA ILE A 9 -3.96 7.14 7.11
C ILE A 9 -4.69 7.69 8.35
N GLY A 10 -5.91 7.21 8.61
CA GLY A 10 -6.68 7.56 9.80
C GLY A 10 -5.98 7.11 11.09
N LEU A 11 -5.46 5.87 11.10
CA LEU A 11 -4.70 5.33 12.24
C LEU A 11 -3.44 6.15 12.55
N LEU A 12 -2.69 6.57 11.53
CA LEU A 12 -1.50 7.41 11.69
C LEU A 12 -1.87 8.79 12.26
N ALA A 13 -2.96 9.39 11.77
CA ALA A 13 -3.45 10.68 12.27
C ALA A 13 -3.88 10.63 13.74
N GLU A 14 -4.41 9.48 14.20
CA GLU A 14 -4.82 9.23 15.59
C GLU A 14 -3.61 8.94 16.50
N ARG A 15 -2.73 8.02 16.09
CA ARG A 15 -1.60 7.53 16.89
C ARG A 15 -0.43 8.52 16.93
N ARG A 16 -0.17 9.21 15.83
CA ARG A 16 0.94 10.16 15.62
C ARG A 16 2.28 9.67 16.17
N PRO A 17 2.80 8.53 15.70
CA PRO A 17 4.03 7.95 16.23
C PRO A 17 5.20 8.94 16.14
N THR A 18 6.06 8.93 17.16
CA THR A 18 7.26 9.73 17.23
C THR A 18 8.42 8.99 16.56
N VAL A 19 8.98 9.57 15.50
CA VAL A 19 10.08 8.99 14.73
C VAL A 19 11.29 9.91 14.75
N THR A 20 12.44 9.36 15.13
CA THR A 20 13.73 10.07 15.06
C THR A 20 14.49 9.68 13.81
N VAL A 21 14.82 10.65 12.97
CA VAL A 21 15.65 10.44 11.77
C VAL A 21 17.07 10.91 12.07
N ILE A 22 18.03 10.00 11.97
CA ILE A 22 19.46 10.26 12.14
C ILE A 22 20.11 10.06 10.79
N GLY A 23 20.60 11.12 10.15
CA GLY A 23 21.15 10.89 8.82
C GLY A 23 21.84 12.04 8.13
N ASP A 24 22.32 11.70 6.93
CA ASP A 24 22.97 12.64 6.03
C ASP A 24 21.96 13.66 5.49
N VAL A 25 22.19 14.92 5.83
CA VAL A 25 21.35 16.06 5.45
C VAL A 25 21.84 16.63 4.13
N ILE A 26 20.95 16.71 3.14
CA ILE A 26 21.27 17.19 1.79
C ILE A 26 20.26 18.28 1.40
N LEU A 27 20.75 19.36 0.79
CA LEU A 27 19.91 20.33 0.08
C LEU A 27 19.95 20.04 -1.42
N ASP A 28 18.85 19.56 -1.98
CA ASP A 28 18.69 19.41 -3.41
C ASP A 28 18.29 20.75 -4.03
N GLU A 29 18.96 21.14 -5.11
CA GLU A 29 18.63 22.35 -5.85
C GLU A 29 18.35 22.05 -7.33
N TRP A 30 17.37 22.74 -7.90
CA TRP A 30 17.00 22.65 -9.30
C TRP A 30 17.01 24.04 -9.89
N TRP A 31 18.01 24.31 -10.73
CA TRP A 31 18.15 25.59 -11.43
C TRP A 31 17.63 25.41 -12.85
N ARG A 32 16.43 25.92 -13.11
CA ARG A 32 15.75 25.77 -14.40
C ARG A 32 15.96 27.02 -15.25
N GLY A 33 16.13 26.83 -16.55
CA GLY A 33 16.35 27.89 -17.50
C GLY A 33 16.29 27.41 -18.95
N HIS A 34 16.68 28.29 -19.86
CA HIS A 34 16.78 28.00 -21.29
C HIS A 34 18.23 27.91 -21.73
N SER A 35 18.51 27.11 -22.76
CA SER A 35 19.86 26.90 -23.28
C SER A 35 19.95 27.20 -24.79
N ASP A 36 19.72 28.46 -25.16
CA ASP A 36 19.64 28.88 -26.57
C ASP A 36 21.01 29.12 -27.25
N ARG A 37 22.10 29.18 -26.48
CA ARG A 37 23.43 29.55 -26.99
C ARG A 37 24.57 28.76 -26.34
N MET A 38 25.68 28.66 -27.07
CA MET A 38 26.95 28.12 -26.57
C MET A 38 27.86 29.26 -26.09
N THR A 39 28.71 29.00 -25.09
CA THR A 39 29.72 29.98 -24.66
C THR A 39 30.85 30.08 -25.69
N ARG A 40 31.54 31.23 -25.72
CA ARG A 40 32.72 31.45 -26.60
C ARG A 40 34.01 30.89 -25.99
N GLU A 41 34.00 30.57 -24.70
CA GLU A 41 35.18 30.15 -23.93
C GLU A 41 35.49 28.65 -24.07
N ALA A 42 34.46 27.84 -24.30
CA ALA A 42 34.52 26.39 -24.38
C ALA A 42 33.29 25.86 -25.15
N PRO A 43 33.31 24.62 -25.67
CA PRO A 43 32.14 23.99 -26.28
C PRO A 43 31.13 23.55 -25.20
N ALA A 44 30.56 24.51 -24.46
CA ALA A 44 29.60 24.29 -23.39
C ALA A 44 28.34 25.16 -23.60
N PRO A 45 27.15 24.65 -23.24
CA PRO A 45 25.91 25.44 -23.26
C PRO A 45 25.95 26.56 -22.21
N VAL A 46 25.30 27.67 -22.51
CA VAL A 46 24.97 28.71 -21.52
C VAL A 46 23.53 28.51 -21.11
N VAL A 47 23.30 28.33 -19.81
CA VAL A 47 21.96 28.22 -19.24
C VAL A 47 21.59 29.55 -18.59
N ASP A 48 20.62 30.24 -19.18
CA ASP A 48 20.05 31.45 -18.60
C ASP A 48 18.98 31.03 -17.58
N VAL A 49 19.38 30.95 -16.30
CA VAL A 49 18.53 30.46 -15.19
C VAL A 49 17.38 31.43 -14.92
N THR A 50 16.15 30.93 -14.98
CA THR A 50 14.90 31.68 -14.73
C THR A 50 14.28 31.32 -13.38
N GLU A 51 14.53 30.13 -12.86
CA GLU A 51 13.95 29.63 -11.62
C GLU A 51 14.97 28.82 -10.81
N ARG A 52 14.90 28.95 -9.48
CA ARG A 52 15.67 28.13 -8.54
C ARG A 52 14.72 27.52 -7.52
N ILE A 53 14.59 26.20 -7.55
CA ILE A 53 13.79 25.43 -6.61
C ILE A 53 14.75 24.71 -5.66
N GLN A 54 14.46 24.78 -4.36
CA GLN A 54 15.25 24.11 -3.33
C GLN A 54 14.35 23.15 -2.58
N SER A 55 14.82 21.92 -2.41
CA SER A 55 14.12 20.84 -1.74
C SER A 55 15.06 20.16 -0.74
N LEU A 56 14.48 19.55 0.29
CA LEU A 56 15.24 18.70 1.21
C LEU A 56 15.52 17.36 0.53
N GLY A 57 16.74 16.86 0.70
CA GLY A 57 17.21 15.58 0.16
C GLY A 57 17.79 14.67 1.25
N GLY A 58 17.95 13.40 0.93
CA GLY A 58 18.49 12.40 1.84
C GLY A 58 17.64 12.26 3.11
N ALA A 59 18.28 12.20 4.27
CA ALA A 59 17.59 12.00 5.54
C ALA A 59 16.56 13.12 5.83
N ALA A 60 16.82 14.34 5.37
CA ALA A 60 15.90 15.45 5.53
C ALA A 60 14.61 15.28 4.67
N ASN A 61 14.70 14.62 3.51
CA ASN A 61 13.53 14.27 2.71
C ASN A 61 12.69 13.18 3.39
N THR A 62 13.34 12.16 3.95
CA THR A 62 12.67 11.14 4.77
C THR A 62 11.92 11.78 5.94
N ALA A 63 12.55 12.73 6.64
CA ALA A 63 11.94 13.44 7.76
C ALA A 63 10.67 14.22 7.38
N VAL A 64 10.66 14.94 6.25
CA VAL A 64 9.46 15.66 5.81
C VAL A 64 8.37 14.76 5.26
N ASN A 65 8.71 13.60 4.68
CA ASN A 65 7.72 12.58 4.31
C ASN A 65 7.04 12.00 5.55
N LEU A 66 7.81 11.68 6.60
CA LEU A 66 7.25 11.22 7.87
C LEU A 66 6.26 12.24 8.45
N ALA A 67 6.63 13.53 8.47
CA ALA A 67 5.78 14.59 9.01
C ALA A 67 4.52 14.78 8.16
N SER A 68 4.66 14.77 6.82
CA SER A 68 3.55 14.96 5.88
C SER A 68 2.54 13.80 5.87
N LEU A 69 2.97 12.61 6.28
CA LEU A 69 2.13 11.43 6.46
C LEU A 69 1.49 11.32 7.86
N GLY A 70 1.79 12.26 8.77
CA GLY A 70 1.14 12.37 10.08
C GLY A 70 1.97 11.94 11.29
N GLY A 71 3.27 11.68 11.12
CA GLY A 71 4.20 11.38 12.22
C GLY A 71 4.67 12.63 12.98
N THR A 72 5.06 12.44 14.24
CA THR A 72 5.82 13.45 15.00
C THR A 72 7.31 13.19 14.76
N VAL A 73 8.05 14.14 14.18
CA VAL A 73 9.39 13.85 13.65
C VAL A 73 10.47 14.69 14.33
N ARG A 74 11.58 14.03 14.69
CA ARG A 74 12.80 14.66 15.18
C ARG A 74 13.92 14.43 14.17
N MET A 75 14.57 15.50 13.72
CA MET A 75 15.70 15.41 12.79
C MET A 75 17.02 15.58 13.54
N VAL A 76 17.91 14.61 13.35
CA VAL A 76 19.30 14.62 13.81
C VAL A 76 20.21 14.52 12.60
N GLY A 77 21.11 15.48 12.46
CA GLY A 77 22.04 15.53 11.34
C GLY A 77 23.06 16.63 11.54
N LEU A 78 24.07 16.64 10.67
CA LEU A 78 25.14 17.63 10.70
C LEU A 78 25.04 18.54 9.48
N VAL A 79 25.01 19.85 9.72
CA VAL A 79 25.01 20.88 8.67
C VAL A 79 26.13 21.88 8.91
N GLY A 80 26.54 22.58 7.85
CA GLY A 80 27.48 23.68 7.94
C GLY A 80 26.88 24.90 8.64
N GLN A 81 27.75 25.79 9.11
CA GLN A 81 27.37 27.18 9.45
C GLN A 81 27.41 28.03 8.18
N ASP A 82 26.51 27.71 7.26
CA ASP A 82 26.40 28.34 5.94
C ASP A 82 24.94 28.54 5.53
N ALA A 83 24.71 29.30 4.45
CA ALA A 83 23.37 29.62 3.97
C ALA A 83 22.56 28.37 3.60
N ALA A 84 23.21 27.30 3.12
CA ALA A 84 22.55 26.04 2.82
C ALA A 84 22.07 25.33 4.09
N GLY A 85 22.89 25.34 5.15
CA GLY A 85 22.52 24.78 6.46
C GLY A 85 21.38 25.54 7.12
N ASP A 86 21.39 26.88 7.05
CA ASP A 86 20.26 27.70 7.49
C ASP A 86 18.99 27.38 6.68
N ARG A 87 19.12 27.23 5.35
CA ARG A 87 17.97 26.93 4.48
C ARG A 87 17.35 25.57 4.78
N VAL A 88 18.18 24.54 5.02
CA VAL A 88 17.72 23.22 5.45
C VAL A 88 16.91 23.31 6.74
N ARG A 89 17.45 24.01 7.77
CA ARG A 89 16.77 24.18 9.05
C ARG A 89 15.40 24.83 8.88
N ASP A 90 15.32 25.88 8.07
CA ASP A 90 14.09 26.62 7.82
C ASP A 90 13.06 25.76 7.09
N LEU A 91 13.47 24.97 6.10
CA LEU A 91 12.59 24.05 5.36
C LEU A 91 12.05 22.92 6.26
N LEU A 92 12.90 22.34 7.11
CA LEU A 92 12.49 21.31 8.07
C LEU A 92 11.48 21.86 9.09
N ALA A 93 11.79 23.03 9.66
CA ALA A 93 10.91 23.68 10.63
C ALA A 93 9.55 24.06 9.99
N ALA A 94 9.54 24.56 8.75
CA ALA A 94 8.32 24.85 8.02
C ALA A 94 7.47 23.60 7.74
N ALA A 95 8.09 22.43 7.61
CA ALA A 95 7.43 21.14 7.48
C ALA A 95 6.98 20.53 8.82
N GLY A 96 7.18 21.23 9.95
CA GLY A 96 6.79 20.76 11.28
C GLY A 96 7.73 19.71 11.88
N VAL A 97 8.96 19.60 11.38
CA VAL A 97 9.99 18.71 11.91
C VAL A 97 10.73 19.40 13.05
N ASP A 98 10.96 18.69 14.16
CA ASP A 98 11.79 19.17 15.26
C ASP A 98 13.27 19.16 14.84
N VAL A 99 13.87 20.36 14.78
CA VAL A 99 15.26 20.60 14.35
C VAL A 99 16.23 20.78 15.52
N THR A 100 15.81 20.55 16.77
CA THR A 100 16.69 20.69 17.94
C THR A 100 17.91 19.76 17.90
N GLY A 101 17.79 18.62 17.21
CA GLY A 101 18.88 17.66 16.98
C GLY A 101 19.81 18.02 15.82
N LEU A 102 19.57 19.11 15.10
CA LEU A 102 20.39 19.54 13.97
C LEU A 102 21.66 20.25 14.47
N VAL A 103 22.81 19.60 14.33
CA VAL A 103 24.10 20.11 14.78
C VAL A 103 24.71 20.99 13.68
N HIS A 104 25.09 22.21 14.05
CA HIS A 104 25.80 23.13 13.16
C HIS A 104 27.31 23.08 13.39
N SER A 105 28.09 22.82 12.34
CA SER A 105 29.56 22.84 12.39
C SER A 105 30.15 23.99 11.55
N PRO A 106 31.05 24.81 12.12
CA PRO A 106 31.82 25.80 11.34
C PRO A 106 32.88 25.16 10.43
N ARG A 107 33.11 23.85 10.53
CA ARG A 107 34.17 23.11 9.84
C ARG A 107 33.65 22.27 8.68
N LEU A 108 32.33 22.21 8.52
CA LEU A 108 31.64 21.46 7.48
C LEU A 108 30.97 22.44 6.51
N ARG A 109 30.90 22.05 5.24
CA ARG A 109 30.00 22.66 4.27
C ARG A 109 28.77 21.78 4.16
N THR A 110 27.57 22.36 4.25
CA THR A 110 26.32 21.63 4.05
C THR A 110 26.32 21.00 2.67
N THR A 111 25.98 19.71 2.59
CA THR A 111 25.94 18.98 1.32
C THR A 111 24.84 19.53 0.42
N THR A 112 25.20 20.00 -0.77
CA THR A 112 24.24 20.47 -1.78
C THR A 112 24.37 19.67 -3.09
N LYS A 113 23.24 19.30 -3.68
CA LYS A 113 23.19 18.63 -5.00
C LYS A 113 22.39 19.50 -5.97
N THR A 114 23.08 20.27 -6.79
CA THR A 114 22.47 21.24 -7.70
C THR A 114 22.34 20.65 -9.10
N ARG A 115 21.14 20.60 -9.64
CA ARG A 115 20.83 20.13 -10.99
C ARG A 115 20.49 21.34 -11.86
N ILE A 116 21.33 21.61 -12.85
CA ILE A 116 21.10 22.67 -13.84
C ILE A 116 20.32 22.08 -15.00
N VAL A 117 19.14 22.62 -15.26
CA VAL A 117 18.17 22.12 -16.24
C VAL A 117 17.99 23.16 -17.34
N GLY A 118 18.18 22.75 -18.59
CA GLY A 118 17.87 23.54 -19.78
C GLY A 118 16.90 22.79 -20.67
N ASP A 119 15.80 23.44 -21.07
CA ASP A 119 14.80 22.91 -22.00
C ASP A 119 14.34 21.47 -21.66
N ASP A 120 13.95 21.29 -20.39
CA ASP A 120 13.50 20.03 -19.76
C ASP A 120 14.53 18.90 -19.65
N GLN A 121 15.82 19.20 -19.85
CA GLN A 121 16.91 18.24 -19.69
C GLN A 121 17.90 18.69 -18.62
N VAL A 122 18.32 17.76 -17.75
CA VAL A 122 19.44 18.00 -16.84
C VAL A 122 20.72 18.09 -17.67
N ILE A 123 21.34 19.27 -17.70
CA ILE A 123 22.59 19.55 -18.41
C ILE A 123 23.77 19.10 -17.56
N VAL A 124 23.80 19.51 -16.29
CA VAL A 124 24.87 19.18 -15.36
C VAL A 124 24.34 19.06 -13.93
N ARG A 125 24.96 18.17 -13.15
CA ARG A 125 24.79 18.09 -11.71
C ARG A 125 26.09 18.52 -11.02
N VAL A 126 25.97 19.44 -10.08
CA VAL A 126 27.07 19.93 -9.24
C VAL A 126 26.83 19.42 -7.82
N ASP A 127 27.74 18.60 -7.33
CA ASP A 127 27.71 18.08 -5.97
C ASP A 127 28.76 18.84 -5.14
N ASP A 128 28.33 19.75 -4.25
CA ASP A 128 29.21 20.34 -3.23
C ASP A 128 29.06 19.51 -1.96
N VAL A 129 30.05 18.66 -1.72
CA VAL A 129 30.07 17.71 -0.61
C VAL A 129 31.32 17.97 0.19
N HIS A 130 31.19 17.98 1.51
CA HIS A 130 32.35 17.99 2.38
C HIS A 130 33.16 16.71 2.16
N ARG A 131 34.44 16.84 1.77
CA ARG A 131 35.36 15.73 1.59
C ARG A 131 36.34 15.71 2.74
N GLY A 132 36.26 14.69 3.59
CA GLY A 132 37.13 14.54 4.75
C GLY A 132 36.42 13.88 5.92
N SER A 133 37.19 13.54 6.95
CA SER A 133 36.64 13.05 8.21
C SER A 133 35.95 14.16 8.99
N VAL A 134 34.76 13.89 9.53
CA VAL A 134 34.10 14.80 10.46
C VAL A 134 34.98 15.02 11.69
N HIS A 135 35.07 16.27 12.14
CA HIS A 135 35.85 16.60 13.31
C HIS A 135 35.28 15.90 14.56
N ARG A 136 36.14 15.38 15.43
CA ARG A 136 35.74 14.55 16.58
C ARG A 136 34.70 15.21 17.50
N ASP A 137 34.80 16.52 17.71
CA ASP A 137 33.84 17.26 18.54
C ASP A 137 32.46 17.37 17.90
N ASP A 138 32.40 17.55 16.58
CA ASP A 138 31.14 17.59 15.82
C ASP A 138 30.50 16.19 15.82
N ALA A 139 31.30 15.14 15.63
CA ALA A 139 30.83 13.75 15.70
C ALA A 139 30.30 13.39 17.10
N ARG A 140 30.94 13.87 18.17
CA ARG A 140 30.45 13.69 19.56
C ARG A 140 29.16 14.45 19.83
N ALA A 141 29.04 15.67 19.31
CA ALA A 141 27.82 16.46 19.42
C ALA A 141 26.66 15.77 18.68
N LEU A 142 26.91 15.28 17.47
CA LEU A 142 25.94 14.52 16.68
C LEU A 142 25.53 13.22 17.38
N ALA A 143 26.49 12.47 17.94
CA ALA A 143 26.20 11.25 18.69
C ALA A 143 25.32 11.52 19.92
N ARG A 144 25.59 12.61 20.66
CA ARG A 144 24.76 13.01 21.80
C ARG A 144 23.34 13.36 21.35
N ALA A 145 23.20 14.19 20.32
CA ALA A 145 21.91 14.57 19.77
C ALA A 145 21.10 13.35 19.30
N ALA A 146 21.77 12.37 18.66
CA ALA A 146 21.16 11.12 18.24
C ALA A 146 20.60 10.32 19.42
N LEU A 147 21.40 10.12 20.47
CA LEU A 147 20.96 9.38 21.66
C LEU A 147 19.82 10.09 22.40
N GLU A 148 19.88 11.42 22.53
CA GLU A 148 18.85 12.23 23.18
C GLU A 148 17.54 12.21 22.39
N ALA A 149 17.60 12.40 21.06
CA ALA A 149 16.40 12.42 20.22
C ALA A 149 15.75 11.03 20.08
N SER A 150 16.54 9.95 20.04
CA SER A 150 16.02 8.57 20.01
C SER A 150 15.38 8.14 21.34
N ALA A 151 15.69 8.82 22.45
CA ALA A 151 15.08 8.49 23.73
C ALA A 151 13.55 8.73 23.69
N GLY A 152 12.80 7.67 23.97
CA GLY A 152 11.33 7.71 23.99
C GLY A 152 10.66 7.87 22.62
N ALA A 153 11.39 7.68 21.52
CA ALA A 153 10.78 7.57 20.20
C ALA A 153 10.14 6.18 20.01
N ASP A 154 9.07 6.12 19.22
CA ASP A 154 8.42 4.86 18.84
C ASP A 154 9.26 4.10 17.81
N ALA A 155 9.93 4.86 16.92
CA ALA A 155 10.87 4.33 15.93
C ALA A 155 12.04 5.28 15.69
N GLU A 156 13.11 4.76 15.11
CA GLU A 156 14.19 5.55 14.54
C GLU A 156 14.57 5.05 13.15
N ILE A 157 15.09 5.97 12.34
CA ILE A 157 15.63 5.71 11.01
C ILE A 157 17.06 6.21 10.98
N VAL A 158 18.00 5.35 10.60
CA VAL A 158 19.35 5.74 10.25
C VAL A 158 19.47 5.81 8.74
N SER A 159 19.70 7.00 8.21
CA SER A 159 19.77 7.29 6.78
C SER A 159 21.19 7.69 6.34
N ASP A 160 21.94 6.74 5.78
CA ASP A 160 23.35 6.91 5.39
C ASP A 160 23.54 6.90 3.87
N TYR A 161 23.72 8.09 3.31
CA TYR A 161 23.93 8.30 1.87
C TYR A 161 25.41 8.47 1.53
N GLY A 162 26.31 8.02 2.40
CA GLY A 162 27.74 7.99 2.15
C GLY A 162 28.42 9.35 2.23
N THR A 163 27.87 10.32 2.97
CA THR A 163 28.62 11.57 3.24
C THR A 163 29.68 11.39 4.33
N GLY A 164 29.65 10.26 5.06
CA GLY A 164 30.61 9.90 6.09
C GLY A 164 30.37 10.58 7.44
N THR A 165 29.23 11.25 7.62
CA THR A 165 28.95 12.00 8.87
C THR A 165 28.55 11.11 10.04
N LEU A 166 28.03 9.92 9.76
CA LEU A 166 27.40 9.04 10.75
C LEU A 166 28.31 7.91 11.25
N HIS A 167 29.55 7.82 10.74
CA HIS A 167 30.48 6.74 11.08
C HIS A 167 31.30 7.07 12.34
N GLY A 168 32.13 6.11 12.78
CA GLY A 168 33.01 6.28 13.95
C GLY A 168 32.20 6.51 15.23
N VAL A 169 32.41 7.65 15.88
CA VAL A 169 31.83 7.97 17.21
C VAL A 169 30.31 7.82 17.24
N VAL A 170 29.61 8.18 16.15
CA VAL A 170 28.14 8.09 16.09
C VAL A 170 27.69 6.63 16.08
N LEU A 171 28.18 5.83 15.12
CA LEU A 171 27.93 4.39 15.05
C LEU A 171 28.31 3.67 16.35
N GLU A 172 29.49 3.95 16.90
CA GLU A 172 29.96 3.38 18.17
C GLU A 172 29.02 3.70 19.33
N SER A 173 28.51 4.94 19.40
CA SER A 173 27.59 5.37 20.46
C SER A 173 26.21 4.75 20.32
N LEU A 174 25.70 4.62 19.09
CA LEU A 174 24.43 3.95 18.81
C LEU A 174 24.51 2.44 19.08
N ALA A 175 25.66 1.81 18.84
CA ALA A 175 25.88 0.39 19.12
C ALA A 175 26.05 0.12 20.62
N ALA A 176 26.66 1.06 21.37
CA ALA A 176 26.92 0.90 22.80
C ALA A 176 25.74 1.26 23.72
N ARG A 177 24.63 1.80 23.18
CA ARG A 177 23.49 2.24 24.00
C ARG A 177 22.76 1.05 24.62
N GLU A 178 22.32 1.21 25.86
CA GLU A 178 21.55 0.18 26.58
C GLU A 178 20.09 0.09 26.13
N ARG A 179 19.54 1.20 25.64
CA ARG A 179 18.13 1.32 25.25
C ARG A 179 18.04 1.90 23.85
N ARG A 180 17.25 1.25 22.99
CA ARG A 180 16.89 1.72 21.65
C ARG A 180 15.36 1.75 21.49
N PRO A 181 14.83 2.49 20.49
CA PRO A 181 13.44 2.42 20.10
C PRO A 181 13.00 1.00 19.73
N ALA A 182 11.70 0.73 19.79
CA ALA A 182 11.15 -0.59 19.47
C ALA A 182 11.33 -0.98 17.99
N LEU A 183 11.55 0.01 17.11
CA LEU A 183 11.81 -0.17 15.69
C LEU A 183 13.01 0.68 15.28
N THR A 184 14.07 0.03 14.83
CA THR A 184 15.26 0.65 14.22
C THR A 184 15.32 0.27 12.75
N VAL A 185 15.15 1.27 11.87
CA VAL A 185 15.22 1.12 10.41
C VAL A 185 16.55 1.67 9.90
N VAL A 186 17.22 0.96 8.99
CA VAL A 186 18.43 1.45 8.32
C VAL A 186 18.18 1.55 6.82
N ASP A 187 18.34 2.75 6.30
CA ASP A 187 18.35 3.06 4.89
C ASP A 187 19.74 3.57 4.51
N ALA A 188 20.57 2.69 3.94
CA ALA A 188 21.99 2.96 3.74
C ALA A 188 22.50 2.37 2.43
N HIS A 189 23.45 3.06 1.80
CA HIS A 189 24.16 2.52 0.63
C HIS A 189 24.96 1.23 0.93
N ASP A 190 25.36 1.06 2.19
CA ASP A 190 25.97 -0.17 2.70
C ASP A 190 25.37 -0.52 4.07
N PRO A 191 24.28 -1.34 4.10
CA PRO A 191 23.65 -1.75 5.35
C PRO A 191 24.55 -2.59 6.27
N ALA A 192 25.60 -3.25 5.75
CA ALA A 192 26.48 -4.07 6.57
C ALA A 192 27.28 -3.26 7.59
N VAL A 193 27.60 -2.00 7.27
CA VAL A 193 28.27 -1.06 8.20
C VAL A 193 27.47 -0.87 9.48
N TRP A 194 26.14 -1.00 9.39
CA TRP A 194 25.20 -0.77 10.47
C TRP A 194 24.82 -2.06 11.23
N ALA A 195 25.40 -3.21 10.88
CA ALA A 195 25.21 -4.46 11.63
C ALA A 195 25.44 -4.34 13.16
N PRO A 196 26.42 -3.55 13.67
CA PRO A 196 26.65 -3.42 15.11
C PRO A 196 25.48 -2.82 15.90
N ILE A 197 24.57 -2.06 15.26
CA ILE A 197 23.37 -1.52 15.93
C ILE A 197 22.18 -2.50 15.88
N GLY A 198 22.32 -3.62 15.17
CA GLY A 198 21.35 -4.71 15.06
C GLY A 198 19.98 -4.26 14.52
N PRO A 199 19.90 -3.73 13.29
CA PRO A 199 18.67 -3.17 12.75
C PRO A 199 17.49 -4.15 12.78
N ASP A 200 16.28 -3.65 13.04
CA ASP A 200 15.07 -4.45 12.96
C ASP A 200 14.61 -4.60 11.50
N LEU A 201 14.92 -3.60 10.67
CA LEU A 201 14.56 -3.52 9.27
C LEU A 201 15.62 -2.77 8.47
N ILE A 202 16.00 -3.30 7.31
CA ILE A 202 16.81 -2.61 6.31
C ILE A 202 16.04 -2.41 4.99
N THR A 203 16.36 -1.37 4.23
CA THR A 203 15.65 -1.02 2.99
C THR A 203 16.55 -0.90 1.75
N PRO A 204 17.45 -1.87 1.46
CA PRO A 204 18.37 -1.75 0.33
C PRO A 204 17.62 -1.76 -1.01
N ASN A 205 18.16 -1.06 -2.01
CA ASN A 205 17.77 -1.32 -3.40
C ASN A 205 18.43 -2.59 -3.95
N ALA A 206 18.00 -3.03 -5.14
CA ALA A 206 18.53 -4.23 -5.80
C ALA A 206 20.08 -4.22 -5.94
N GLY A 207 20.66 -3.05 -6.25
CA GLY A 207 22.11 -2.91 -6.37
C GLY A 207 22.83 -3.04 -5.03
N GLU A 208 22.27 -2.47 -3.97
CA GLU A 208 22.78 -2.56 -2.60
C GLU A 208 22.65 -3.97 -2.04
N ALA A 209 21.49 -4.61 -2.23
CA ALA A 209 21.26 -6.00 -1.84
C ALA A 209 22.23 -6.95 -2.56
N GLY A 210 22.48 -6.73 -3.86
CA GLY A 210 23.46 -7.50 -4.62
C GLY A 210 24.89 -7.33 -4.11
N ARG A 211 25.29 -6.11 -3.74
CA ARG A 211 26.61 -5.85 -3.12
C ARG A 211 26.76 -6.52 -1.77
N LEU A 212 25.69 -6.52 -0.96
CA LEU A 212 25.68 -7.09 0.38
C LEU A 212 26.02 -8.59 0.40
N VAL A 213 25.65 -9.31 -0.66
CA VAL A 213 25.90 -10.76 -0.80
C VAL A 213 26.88 -11.10 -1.92
N ASP A 214 27.66 -10.12 -2.38
CA ASP A 214 28.65 -10.25 -3.47
C ASP A 214 28.08 -10.93 -4.74
N ARG A 215 26.82 -10.60 -5.08
CA ARG A 215 26.14 -11.07 -6.29
C ARG A 215 25.41 -9.91 -6.97
N PRO A 216 26.01 -9.28 -7.99
CA PRO A 216 25.35 -8.25 -8.77
C PRO A 216 24.03 -8.76 -9.38
N LEU A 217 22.96 -7.97 -9.23
CA LEU A 217 21.66 -8.28 -9.81
C LEU A 217 21.52 -7.63 -11.19
N ALA A 218 21.33 -8.44 -12.22
CA ALA A 218 21.17 -8.00 -13.60
C ALA A 218 19.76 -7.41 -13.84
N ARG A 219 19.63 -6.52 -14.84
CA ARG A 219 18.33 -5.88 -15.16
C ARG A 219 17.37 -6.82 -15.91
N ASP A 220 17.90 -7.87 -16.53
CA ASP A 220 17.17 -8.82 -17.39
C ASP A 220 16.83 -10.16 -16.69
N GLU A 221 17.29 -10.38 -15.46
CA GLU A 221 16.90 -11.54 -14.66
C GLU A 221 15.63 -11.26 -13.83
N ASP A 222 15.00 -12.32 -13.33
CA ASP A 222 13.91 -12.20 -12.36
C ASP A 222 14.47 -11.79 -10.99
N ARG A 223 14.76 -10.50 -10.85
CA ARG A 223 15.32 -9.91 -9.62
C ARG A 223 14.49 -10.24 -8.38
N ALA A 224 13.17 -10.37 -8.53
CA ALA A 224 12.30 -10.70 -7.41
C ALA A 224 12.52 -12.13 -6.91
N ALA A 225 12.52 -13.11 -7.83
CA ALA A 225 12.80 -14.50 -7.48
C ALA A 225 14.23 -14.67 -6.93
N VAL A 226 15.19 -13.95 -7.51
CA VAL A 226 16.58 -13.99 -7.07
C VAL A 226 16.75 -13.43 -5.67
N VAL A 227 16.18 -12.26 -5.38
CA VAL A 227 16.24 -11.65 -4.04
C VAL A 227 15.53 -12.52 -3.01
N ALA A 228 14.37 -13.09 -3.35
CA ALA A 228 13.67 -14.02 -2.49
C ALA A 228 14.54 -15.24 -2.12
N GLY A 229 15.30 -15.79 -3.08
CA GLY A 229 16.23 -16.89 -2.86
C GLY A 229 17.50 -16.52 -2.09
N LEU A 230 17.85 -15.23 -2.00
CA LEU A 230 19.02 -14.72 -1.28
C LEU A 230 18.65 -14.15 0.10
N GLY A 231 17.39 -14.27 0.53
CA GLY A 231 16.86 -13.59 1.70
C GLY A 231 17.69 -13.81 2.97
N ASP A 232 17.99 -15.06 3.29
CA ASP A 232 18.77 -15.40 4.49
C ASP A 232 20.18 -14.82 4.47
N ALA A 233 20.83 -14.80 3.30
CA ALA A 233 22.18 -14.23 3.15
C ALA A 233 22.17 -12.71 3.31
N ILE A 234 21.15 -12.02 2.76
CA ILE A 234 20.94 -10.58 2.91
C ILE A 234 20.74 -10.22 4.39
N LEU A 235 19.85 -10.93 5.08
CA LEU A 235 19.55 -10.69 6.50
C LEU A 235 20.77 -10.95 7.39
N ALA A 236 21.49 -12.05 7.14
CA ALA A 236 22.69 -12.40 7.89
C ALA A 236 23.82 -11.36 7.71
N ALA A 237 24.08 -10.93 6.47
CA ALA A 237 25.13 -9.96 6.16
C ALA A 237 24.90 -8.59 6.83
N ALA A 238 23.64 -8.15 6.93
CA ALA A 238 23.28 -6.91 7.61
C ALA A 238 23.00 -7.06 9.11
N SER A 239 23.04 -8.29 9.66
CA SER A 239 22.56 -8.59 11.02
C SER A 239 21.17 -8.01 11.31
N SER A 240 20.26 -8.11 10.33
CA SER A 240 18.91 -7.56 10.39
C SER A 240 17.87 -8.64 10.59
N ALA A 241 16.81 -8.34 11.35
CA ALA A 241 15.67 -9.25 11.50
C ALA A 241 14.81 -9.34 10.24
N THR A 242 14.66 -8.22 9.53
CA THR A 242 13.85 -8.13 8.31
C THR A 242 14.50 -7.22 7.27
N ALA A 243 14.10 -7.36 6.01
CA ALA A 243 14.53 -6.48 4.93
C ALA A 243 13.39 -6.24 3.94
N VAL A 244 13.34 -5.05 3.37
CA VAL A 244 12.46 -4.75 2.23
C VAL A 244 13.34 -4.26 1.09
N VAL A 245 13.55 -5.12 0.09
CA VAL A 245 14.43 -4.84 -1.04
C VAL A 245 13.62 -4.16 -2.14
N THR A 246 14.02 -2.94 -2.52
CA THR A 246 13.37 -2.21 -3.61
C THR A 246 13.95 -2.61 -4.97
N LEU A 247 13.08 -2.89 -5.95
CA LEU A 247 13.44 -3.42 -7.27
C LEU A 247 13.10 -2.43 -8.40
N ASP A 248 13.26 -1.13 -8.14
CA ASP A 248 12.88 -0.05 -9.07
C ASP A 248 11.43 -0.22 -9.57
N ARG A 249 11.24 -0.39 -10.89
CA ARG A 249 9.94 -0.59 -11.54
C ARG A 249 9.23 -1.90 -11.18
N ASP A 250 9.92 -2.86 -10.55
CA ASP A 250 9.41 -4.21 -10.33
C ASP A 250 8.77 -4.40 -8.94
N GLY A 251 8.63 -3.31 -8.17
CA GLY A 251 8.09 -3.30 -6.80
C GLY A 251 9.14 -3.62 -5.76
N THR A 252 8.72 -4.31 -4.70
CA THR A 252 9.61 -4.66 -3.58
C THR A 252 9.46 -6.13 -3.18
N VAL A 253 10.51 -6.67 -2.56
CA VAL A 253 10.51 -8.01 -1.94
C VAL A 253 10.75 -7.84 -0.45
N VAL A 254 9.80 -8.33 0.34
CA VAL A 254 9.83 -8.36 1.80
C VAL A 254 10.45 -9.69 2.25
N LEU A 255 11.45 -9.59 3.11
CA LEU A 255 12.24 -10.70 3.66
C LEU A 255 12.15 -10.68 5.19
N GLY A 256 12.02 -11.84 5.81
CA GLY A 256 11.91 -11.96 7.27
C GLY A 256 11.48 -13.37 7.70
N ALA A 257 10.88 -13.49 8.87
CA ALA A 257 10.33 -14.75 9.38
C ALA A 257 9.05 -15.13 8.61
N GLY A 258 9.19 -15.88 7.51
CA GLY A 258 8.08 -16.37 6.70
C GLY A 258 8.44 -16.51 5.22
N GLU A 259 7.44 -16.80 4.39
CA GLU A 259 7.64 -16.78 2.94
C GLU A 259 7.86 -15.33 2.46
N PRO A 260 8.78 -15.10 1.51
CA PRO A 260 8.98 -13.79 0.92
C PRO A 260 7.69 -13.24 0.31
N TYR A 261 7.36 -11.98 0.61
CA TYR A 261 6.20 -11.29 0.06
C TYR A 261 6.64 -10.28 -0.98
N ARG A 262 5.88 -10.14 -2.08
CA ARG A 262 6.19 -9.19 -3.15
C ARG A 262 5.06 -8.20 -3.33
N THR A 263 5.39 -6.91 -3.28
CA THR A 263 4.46 -5.83 -3.63
C THR A 263 4.38 -5.65 -5.14
N ARG A 264 3.29 -5.05 -5.64
CA ARG A 264 3.15 -4.69 -7.06
C ARG A 264 3.38 -3.18 -7.22
N ALA A 265 4.33 -2.79 -8.08
CA ALA A 265 4.50 -1.40 -8.49
C ALA A 265 3.83 -1.12 -9.84
N HIS A 266 3.45 0.15 -10.06
CA HIS A 266 3.03 0.66 -11.36
C HIS A 266 4.23 1.35 -12.03
N PRO A 267 4.83 0.76 -13.08
CA PRO A 267 6.04 1.32 -13.69
C PRO A 267 5.80 2.72 -14.26
N VAL A 268 6.65 3.68 -13.87
CA VAL A 268 6.73 5.01 -14.49
C VAL A 268 8.14 5.26 -15.02
N PRO A 269 8.33 6.21 -15.97
CA PRO A 269 9.66 6.52 -16.50
C PRO A 269 10.66 6.98 -15.41
N GLU A 270 11.89 6.44 -15.45
CA GLU A 270 12.96 6.64 -14.45
C GLU A 270 13.32 8.12 -14.17
N LYS A 271 13.00 9.02 -15.10
CA LYS A 271 13.25 10.47 -15.00
C LYS A 271 12.48 11.18 -13.86
N GLN A 272 11.53 10.52 -13.22
CA GLN A 272 10.66 11.12 -12.18
C GLN A 272 10.79 10.45 -10.79
N ALA A 273 11.75 9.55 -10.58
CA ALA A 273 11.83 8.73 -9.36
C ALA A 273 12.64 9.34 -8.18
N SER A 274 13.05 10.61 -8.25
CA SER A 274 13.90 11.22 -7.21
C SER A 274 13.15 11.36 -5.88
N GLY A 275 13.63 10.70 -4.82
CA GLY A 275 13.01 10.75 -3.48
C GLY A 275 11.91 9.71 -3.24
N ALA A 276 11.65 8.81 -4.19
CA ALA A 276 10.69 7.71 -4.02
C ALA A 276 11.12 6.71 -2.94
N GLY A 277 12.43 6.44 -2.83
CA GLY A 277 13.01 5.62 -1.76
C GLY A 277 12.75 6.23 -0.38
N ASP A 278 13.10 7.49 -0.18
CA ASP A 278 12.88 8.22 1.07
C ASP A 278 11.40 8.22 1.49
N THR A 279 10.49 8.40 0.53
CA THR A 279 9.03 8.33 0.74
C THR A 279 8.60 6.92 1.16
N PHE A 280 9.13 5.89 0.48
CA PHE A 280 8.87 4.50 0.79
C PHE A 280 9.31 4.17 2.22
N VAL A 281 10.54 4.51 2.59
CA VAL A 281 11.10 4.25 3.93
C VAL A 281 10.29 4.98 5.00
N ALA A 282 9.90 6.24 4.76
CA ALA A 282 9.07 7.01 5.68
C ALA A 282 7.71 6.34 5.93
N ALA A 283 6.97 6.01 4.87
CA ALA A 283 5.65 5.37 4.96
C ALA A 283 5.74 3.98 5.61
N LEU A 284 6.75 3.18 5.24
CA LEU A 284 7.02 1.87 5.81
C LEU A 284 7.26 1.96 7.32
N THR A 285 8.09 2.92 7.75
CA THR A 285 8.42 3.13 9.16
C THR A 285 7.20 3.52 9.98
N LEU A 286 6.37 4.44 9.49
CA LEU A 286 5.15 4.86 10.19
C LEU A 286 4.16 3.71 10.36
N ALA A 287 3.90 2.96 9.28
CA ALA A 287 3.01 1.81 9.32
C ALA A 287 3.49 0.74 10.32
N ARG A 288 4.81 0.47 10.36
CA ARG A 288 5.41 -0.44 11.32
C ARG A 288 5.35 0.08 12.76
N ALA A 289 5.56 1.39 12.97
CA ALA A 289 5.52 2.02 14.28
C ALA A 289 4.12 1.94 14.94
N VAL A 290 3.05 1.91 14.14
CA VAL A 290 1.68 1.69 14.65
C VAL A 290 1.27 0.22 14.71
N GLY A 291 2.21 -0.71 14.52
CA GLY A 291 2.02 -2.14 14.77
C GLY A 291 1.52 -2.96 13.57
N LEU A 292 1.47 -2.40 12.36
CA LEU A 292 1.04 -3.15 11.18
C LEU A 292 2.07 -4.19 10.76
N THR A 293 1.64 -5.28 10.11
CA THR A 293 2.55 -6.31 9.60
C THR A 293 3.47 -5.75 8.52
N LEU A 294 4.61 -6.41 8.29
CA LEU A 294 5.59 -5.92 7.31
C LEU A 294 5.04 -5.92 5.89
N ALA A 295 4.23 -6.90 5.51
CA ALA A 295 3.58 -6.95 4.19
C ALA A 295 2.63 -5.76 3.97
N VAL A 296 1.70 -5.51 4.91
CA VAL A 296 0.76 -4.38 4.84
C VAL A 296 1.51 -3.05 4.84
N SER A 297 2.57 -2.94 5.65
CA SER A 297 3.41 -1.74 5.69
C SER A 297 4.14 -1.50 4.37
N ALA A 298 4.59 -2.56 3.70
CA ALA A 298 5.22 -2.48 2.38
C ALA A 298 4.23 -2.07 1.27
N ASP A 299 2.99 -2.57 1.31
CA ASP A 299 1.95 -2.14 0.37
C ASP A 299 1.58 -0.66 0.56
N PHE A 300 1.47 -0.21 1.81
CA PHE A 300 1.25 1.21 2.13
C PHE A 300 2.41 2.08 1.64
N ALA A 301 3.65 1.64 1.87
CA ALA A 301 4.85 2.32 1.41
C ALA A 301 4.95 2.39 -0.11
N GLN A 302 4.58 1.30 -0.80
CA GLN A 302 4.53 1.27 -2.26
C GLN A 302 3.50 2.27 -2.79
N ALA A 303 2.31 2.33 -2.20
CA ALA A 303 1.30 3.32 -2.59
C ALA A 303 1.79 4.76 -2.39
N ALA A 304 2.51 5.04 -1.29
CA ALA A 304 3.10 6.35 -1.05
C ALA A 304 4.19 6.70 -2.08
N ALA A 305 5.06 5.72 -2.41
CA ALA A 305 6.07 5.88 -3.44
C ALA A 305 5.45 6.13 -4.83
N ASP A 306 4.38 5.41 -5.17
CA ASP A 306 3.65 5.57 -6.43
C ASP A 306 3.14 7.02 -6.61
N VAL A 307 2.75 7.71 -5.54
CA VAL A 307 2.35 9.14 -5.61
C VAL A 307 3.51 10.02 -6.08
N VAL A 308 4.68 9.90 -5.44
CA VAL A 308 5.78 10.85 -5.67
C VAL A 308 6.53 10.61 -6.97
N VAL A 309 6.54 9.38 -7.49
CA VAL A 309 7.18 9.07 -8.78
C VAL A 309 6.49 9.73 -9.98
N ARG A 310 5.30 10.35 -9.77
CA ARG A 310 4.58 11.15 -10.78
C ARG A 310 4.83 12.65 -10.63
N LEU A 311 5.56 13.07 -9.59
CA LEU A 311 5.84 14.47 -9.29
C LEU A 311 7.26 14.85 -9.76
N PRO A 312 7.48 16.12 -10.19
CA PRO A 312 8.79 16.56 -10.60
C PRO A 312 9.72 16.78 -9.39
N GLY A 313 10.99 16.39 -9.53
CA GLY A 313 12.03 16.66 -8.54
C GLY A 313 11.90 15.85 -7.24
N THR A 314 12.60 16.28 -6.20
CA THR A 314 12.52 15.65 -4.87
C THR A 314 11.22 16.10 -4.21
N SER A 315 10.23 15.21 -4.19
CA SER A 315 8.86 15.47 -3.77
C SER A 315 8.49 14.70 -2.50
N VAL A 316 7.39 15.11 -1.88
CA VAL A 316 6.90 14.58 -0.61
C VAL A 316 5.48 14.05 -0.80
N CYS A 317 5.19 12.89 -0.22
CA CYS A 317 3.84 12.33 -0.18
C CYS A 317 3.12 12.85 1.07
N SER A 318 2.03 13.60 0.90
CA SER A 318 1.16 13.98 2.02
C SER A 318 0.08 12.94 2.25
N ALA A 319 -0.43 12.86 3.48
CA ALA A 319 -1.58 12.02 3.81
C ALA A 319 -2.79 12.28 2.89
N ALA A 320 -3.02 13.54 2.52
CA ALA A 320 -4.08 13.92 1.58
C ALA A 320 -3.81 13.39 0.16
N ALA A 321 -2.61 13.62 -0.37
CA ALA A 321 -2.24 13.14 -1.71
C ALA A 321 -2.29 11.60 -1.80
N LEU A 322 -1.90 10.90 -0.74
CA LEU A 322 -2.03 9.45 -0.66
C LEU A 322 -3.51 9.02 -0.57
N ALA A 323 -4.33 9.70 0.23
CA ALA A 323 -5.76 9.40 0.33
C ALA A 323 -6.49 9.62 -1.00
N ASP A 324 -6.09 10.65 -1.75
CA ASP A 324 -6.58 10.95 -3.10
C ASP A 324 -6.14 9.85 -4.07
N HIS A 325 -4.85 9.49 -4.09
CA HIS A 325 -4.34 8.42 -4.94
C HIS A 325 -5.02 7.06 -4.66
N LEU A 326 -5.24 6.72 -3.39
CA LEU A 326 -5.98 5.52 -2.98
C LEU A 326 -7.47 5.64 -3.31
N GLY A 327 -8.00 6.86 -3.45
CA GLY A 327 -9.37 7.17 -3.86
C GLY A 327 -9.61 7.20 -5.36
N GLU A 328 -8.57 7.47 -6.16
CA GLU A 328 -8.57 7.42 -7.62
C GLU A 328 -8.75 5.99 -8.14
N THR A 329 -8.50 4.98 -7.29
CA THR A 329 -9.20 3.69 -7.43
C THR A 329 -10.65 3.92 -7.02
N ARG A 330 -11.42 4.57 -7.91
CA ARG A 330 -12.85 4.85 -7.70
C ARG A 330 -13.48 3.59 -7.12
N SER A 331 -14.34 3.74 -6.12
CA SER A 331 -15.40 2.74 -5.92
C SER A 331 -16.02 2.55 -7.30
N ARG A 332 -15.75 1.42 -7.95
CA ARG A 332 -16.30 1.16 -9.28
C ARG A 332 -17.82 1.13 -9.20
N THR A 333 -18.36 0.89 -8.02
CA THR A 333 -19.79 0.98 -7.72
C THR A 333 -20.23 2.42 -7.51
N VAL A 334 -21.19 2.86 -8.33
CA VAL A 334 -21.86 4.17 -8.28
C VAL A 334 -23.39 3.99 -8.23
N SER A 335 -24.10 4.97 -7.69
CA SER A 335 -25.58 5.01 -7.77
C SER A 335 -26.06 5.23 -9.20
N GLU A 336 -27.34 4.95 -9.47
CA GLU A 336 -27.92 5.16 -10.81
C GLU A 336 -27.83 6.63 -11.25
N ALA A 337 -28.02 7.59 -10.33
CA ALA A 337 -27.90 9.02 -10.63
C ALA A 337 -26.45 9.41 -10.97
N GLU A 338 -25.48 8.97 -10.17
CA GLU A 338 -24.06 9.20 -10.43
C GLU A 338 -23.59 8.54 -11.73
N LEU A 339 -24.17 7.39 -12.09
CA LEU A 339 -23.87 6.73 -13.36
C LEU A 339 -24.26 7.58 -14.56
N VAL A 340 -25.44 8.23 -14.51
CA VAL A 340 -25.90 9.12 -15.58
C VAL A 340 -24.93 10.28 -15.79
N ASP A 341 -24.52 10.93 -14.69
CA ASP A 341 -23.56 12.04 -14.74
C ASP A 341 -22.18 11.59 -15.25
N LEU A 342 -21.70 10.43 -14.79
CA LEU A 342 -20.44 9.85 -15.22
C LEU A 342 -20.46 9.54 -16.72
N VAL A 343 -21.51 8.88 -17.20
CA VAL A 343 -21.64 8.52 -18.63
C VAL A 343 -21.75 9.77 -19.50
N ALA A 344 -22.47 10.81 -19.06
CA ALA A 344 -22.52 12.09 -19.76
C ALA A 344 -21.12 12.74 -19.87
N ALA A 345 -20.33 12.71 -18.80
CA ALA A 345 -18.97 13.24 -18.80
C ALA A 345 -18.02 12.44 -19.71
N GLU A 346 -18.08 11.11 -19.67
CA GLU A 346 -17.25 10.24 -20.51
C GLU A 346 -17.59 10.39 -22.01
N ARG A 347 -18.87 10.59 -22.33
CA ARG A 347 -19.32 10.92 -23.68
C ARG A 347 -18.86 12.29 -24.15
N ALA A 348 -18.90 13.30 -23.29
CA ALA A 348 -18.36 14.62 -23.60
C ALA A 348 -16.84 14.56 -23.87
N ALA A 349 -16.14 13.58 -23.29
CA ALA A 349 -14.74 13.27 -23.57
C ALA A 349 -14.52 12.41 -24.84
N GLY A 350 -15.60 12.08 -25.57
CA GLY A 350 -15.54 11.31 -26.81
C GLY A 350 -15.33 9.80 -26.64
N ARG A 351 -15.53 9.26 -25.43
CA ARG A 351 -15.37 7.83 -25.13
C ARG A 351 -16.63 7.04 -25.48
N ARG A 352 -16.46 5.84 -26.03
CA ARG A 352 -17.53 4.90 -26.37
C ARG A 352 -17.92 4.06 -25.15
N ILE A 353 -19.19 4.09 -24.80
CA ILE A 353 -19.74 3.47 -23.58
C ILE A 353 -20.36 2.11 -23.92
N VAL A 354 -19.88 1.06 -23.26
CA VAL A 354 -20.43 -0.30 -23.32
C VAL A 354 -21.16 -0.59 -22.04
N PHE A 355 -22.36 -1.16 -22.14
CA PHE A 355 -23.19 -1.52 -21.02
C PHE A 355 -23.55 -3.00 -21.08
N THR A 356 -23.50 -3.66 -19.92
CA THR A 356 -24.00 -5.02 -19.74
C THR A 356 -24.71 -5.12 -18.39
N ASN A 357 -25.67 -6.04 -18.28
CA ASN A 357 -26.27 -6.37 -17.00
C ASN A 357 -26.34 -7.87 -16.72
N GLY A 358 -26.45 -8.21 -15.43
CA GLY A 358 -26.72 -9.57 -15.00
C GLY A 358 -26.64 -9.77 -13.48
N CYS A 359 -26.97 -10.97 -13.03
CA CYS A 359 -26.90 -11.29 -11.60
C CYS A 359 -25.46 -11.48 -11.11
N PHE A 360 -24.58 -12.08 -11.92
CA PHE A 360 -23.17 -12.37 -11.57
C PHE A 360 -22.97 -13.03 -10.19
N ASP A 361 -23.88 -13.93 -9.80
CA ASP A 361 -23.96 -14.51 -8.45
C ASP A 361 -22.75 -15.36 -8.07
N VAL A 362 -22.51 -16.45 -8.79
CA VAL A 362 -21.25 -17.22 -8.69
C VAL A 362 -20.54 -17.12 -10.03
N LEU A 363 -19.42 -16.38 -10.04
CA LEU A 363 -18.63 -16.19 -11.23
C LEU A 363 -17.95 -17.48 -11.68
N HIS A 364 -17.76 -17.60 -12.99
CA HIS A 364 -16.99 -18.66 -13.62
C HIS A 364 -16.31 -18.10 -14.87
N ARG A 365 -15.47 -18.90 -15.52
CA ARG A 365 -14.69 -18.49 -16.71
C ARG A 365 -15.55 -17.91 -17.84
N GLY A 366 -16.82 -18.32 -17.95
CA GLY A 366 -17.76 -17.76 -18.90
C GLY A 366 -17.96 -16.27 -18.69
N HIS A 367 -18.30 -15.85 -17.47
CA HIS A 367 -18.49 -14.43 -17.12
C HIS A 367 -17.24 -13.58 -17.37
N THR A 368 -16.05 -14.06 -17.00
CA THR A 368 -14.82 -13.29 -17.19
C THR A 368 -14.41 -13.18 -18.66
N THR A 369 -14.69 -14.21 -19.47
CA THR A 369 -14.45 -14.15 -20.93
C THR A 369 -15.45 -13.20 -21.61
N TYR A 370 -16.72 -13.28 -21.21
CA TYR A 370 -17.79 -12.41 -21.67
C TYR A 370 -17.52 -10.93 -21.37
N LEU A 371 -17.21 -10.58 -20.12
CA LEU A 371 -16.93 -9.20 -19.71
C LEU A 371 -15.71 -8.64 -20.46
N ARG A 372 -14.68 -9.48 -20.69
CA ARG A 372 -13.51 -9.08 -21.49
C ARG A 372 -13.87 -8.84 -22.96
N GLN A 373 -14.79 -9.61 -23.53
CA GLN A 373 -15.27 -9.39 -24.89
C GLN A 373 -16.11 -8.10 -24.96
N ALA A 374 -16.98 -7.85 -23.98
CA ALA A 374 -17.77 -6.63 -23.89
C ALA A 374 -16.89 -5.38 -23.79
N ALA A 375 -15.87 -5.41 -22.92
CA ALA A 375 -14.91 -4.32 -22.78
C ALA A 375 -14.18 -3.96 -24.09
N ARG A 376 -14.07 -4.87 -25.06
CA ARG A 376 -13.42 -4.59 -26.36
C ARG A 376 -14.31 -3.84 -27.35
N LEU A 377 -15.58 -3.65 -27.03
CA LEU A 377 -16.54 -2.95 -27.89
C LEU A 377 -16.54 -1.43 -27.70
N GLY A 378 -15.79 -0.91 -26.71
CA GLY A 378 -15.69 0.52 -26.42
C GLY A 378 -14.59 0.82 -25.41
N ASP A 379 -14.65 2.01 -24.83
CA ASP A 379 -13.62 2.58 -23.97
C ASP A 379 -13.96 2.52 -22.47
N VAL A 380 -15.25 2.38 -22.14
CA VAL A 380 -15.75 2.28 -20.76
C VAL A 380 -16.80 1.17 -20.67
N LEU A 381 -16.54 0.14 -19.86
CA LEU A 381 -17.51 -0.93 -19.56
C LEU A 381 -18.25 -0.65 -18.25
N VAL A 382 -19.56 -0.43 -18.38
CA VAL A 382 -20.53 -0.36 -17.29
C VAL A 382 -21.17 -1.72 -17.08
N VAL A 383 -21.11 -2.24 -15.85
CA VAL A 383 -21.78 -3.48 -15.44
C VAL A 383 -22.90 -3.17 -14.45
N ALA A 384 -24.14 -3.30 -14.90
CA ALA A 384 -25.32 -3.18 -14.05
C ALA A 384 -25.65 -4.53 -13.38
N LEU A 385 -25.57 -4.55 -12.06
CA LEU A 385 -25.89 -5.69 -11.21
C LEU A 385 -27.35 -5.65 -10.78
N ASN A 386 -28.04 -6.77 -10.91
CA ASN A 386 -29.35 -6.93 -10.25
C ASN A 386 -29.17 -6.87 -8.73
N SER A 387 -30.05 -6.15 -8.03
CA SER A 387 -30.19 -6.18 -6.57
C SER A 387 -30.51 -7.60 -6.05
N ASP A 388 -30.38 -7.82 -4.75
CA ASP A 388 -30.72 -9.11 -4.15
C ASP A 388 -32.20 -9.45 -4.32
N ASP A 389 -33.09 -8.47 -4.20
CA ASP A 389 -34.52 -8.66 -4.36
C ASP A 389 -34.91 -8.92 -5.82
N SER A 390 -34.28 -8.23 -6.78
CA SER A 390 -34.44 -8.50 -8.21
C SER A 390 -34.01 -9.92 -8.56
N VAL A 391 -32.87 -10.39 -8.03
CA VAL A 391 -32.42 -11.78 -8.25
C VAL A 391 -33.37 -12.79 -7.62
N ARG A 392 -33.89 -12.54 -6.41
CA ARG A 392 -34.89 -13.41 -5.75
C ARG A 392 -36.17 -13.54 -6.58
N ARG A 393 -36.68 -12.44 -7.14
CA ARG A 393 -37.86 -12.46 -8.02
C ARG A 393 -37.60 -13.24 -9.31
N LEU A 394 -36.42 -13.08 -9.90
CA LEU A 394 -36.06 -13.72 -11.18
C LEU A 394 -35.71 -15.21 -11.04
N LYS A 395 -35.09 -15.63 -9.94
CA LYS A 395 -34.48 -16.97 -9.79
C LYS A 395 -35.00 -17.78 -8.60
N GLY A 396 -35.89 -17.21 -7.78
CA GLY A 396 -36.46 -17.84 -6.60
C GLY A 396 -35.74 -17.45 -5.30
N SER A 397 -36.34 -17.80 -4.16
CA SER A 397 -35.89 -17.39 -2.81
C SER A 397 -34.49 -17.87 -2.40
N ASP A 398 -34.00 -18.92 -3.05
CA ASP A 398 -32.68 -19.52 -2.78
C ASP A 398 -31.52 -18.77 -3.46
N ARG A 399 -31.82 -17.69 -4.21
CA ARG A 399 -30.85 -16.87 -4.94
C ARG A 399 -31.10 -15.39 -4.63
N PRO A 400 -30.06 -14.54 -4.59
CA PRO A 400 -28.65 -14.85 -4.83
C PRO A 400 -27.99 -15.58 -3.65
N VAL A 401 -26.86 -16.23 -3.91
CA VAL A 401 -26.01 -16.83 -2.87
C VAL A 401 -25.14 -15.75 -2.22
N ASN A 402 -24.62 -14.83 -3.03
CA ASN A 402 -23.79 -13.71 -2.58
C ASN A 402 -24.59 -12.40 -2.62
N THR A 403 -24.37 -11.52 -1.64
CA THR A 403 -25.06 -10.22 -1.58
C THR A 403 -24.69 -9.33 -2.78
N ALA A 404 -25.50 -8.32 -3.09
CA ALA A 404 -25.20 -7.37 -4.15
C ALA A 404 -23.86 -6.65 -3.91
N GLU A 405 -23.54 -6.37 -2.64
CA GLU A 405 -22.26 -5.80 -2.22
C GLU A 405 -21.08 -6.75 -2.53
N ASP A 406 -21.17 -8.02 -2.15
CA ASP A 406 -20.13 -9.01 -2.41
C ASP A 406 -19.91 -9.21 -3.92
N ARG A 407 -21.01 -9.29 -4.68
CA ARG A 407 -20.97 -9.46 -6.15
C ARG A 407 -20.32 -8.25 -6.82
N ALA A 408 -20.64 -7.04 -6.37
CA ALA A 408 -19.99 -5.82 -6.84
C ALA A 408 -18.50 -5.80 -6.48
N GLY A 409 -18.13 -6.19 -5.27
CA GLY A 409 -16.74 -6.30 -4.83
C GLY A 409 -15.91 -7.23 -5.72
N VAL A 410 -16.43 -8.42 -6.05
CA VAL A 410 -15.73 -9.37 -6.93
C VAL A 410 -15.60 -8.83 -8.35
N LEU A 411 -16.64 -8.19 -8.89
CA LEU A 411 -16.57 -7.58 -10.22
C LEU A 411 -15.62 -6.39 -10.27
N ALA A 412 -15.51 -5.62 -9.19
CA ALA A 412 -14.61 -4.48 -9.09
C ALA A 412 -13.12 -4.86 -9.13
N GLU A 413 -12.79 -6.13 -8.90
CA GLU A 413 -11.42 -6.65 -9.04
C GLU A 413 -11.10 -7.10 -10.48
N LEU A 414 -12.09 -7.19 -11.37
CA LEU A 414 -11.86 -7.56 -12.76
C LEU A 414 -11.32 -6.36 -13.54
N SER A 415 -10.11 -6.48 -14.08
CA SER A 415 -9.44 -5.38 -14.82
C SER A 415 -10.17 -4.89 -16.08
N CYS A 416 -11.21 -5.59 -16.53
CA CYS A 416 -12.02 -5.23 -17.69
C CYS A 416 -13.33 -4.51 -17.34
N VAL A 417 -13.63 -4.30 -16.05
CA VAL A 417 -14.84 -3.63 -15.58
C VAL A 417 -14.46 -2.26 -15.04
N ASP A 418 -15.00 -1.20 -15.64
CA ASP A 418 -14.67 0.19 -15.29
C ASP A 418 -15.65 0.78 -14.27
N VAL A 419 -16.94 0.51 -14.45
CA VAL A 419 -18.03 1.03 -13.61
C VAL A 419 -19.04 -0.07 -13.32
N ILE A 420 -19.59 -0.06 -12.11
CA ILE A 420 -20.60 -0.97 -11.60
C ILE A 420 -21.74 -0.11 -11.06
N THR A 421 -22.96 -0.55 -11.28
CA THR A 421 -24.14 0.04 -10.62
C THR A 421 -25.07 -1.09 -10.19
N VAL A 422 -25.89 -0.87 -9.16
CA VAL A 422 -26.87 -1.86 -8.70
C VAL A 422 -28.27 -1.31 -9.00
N PHE A 423 -29.09 -2.09 -9.69
CA PHE A 423 -30.46 -1.73 -10.05
C PHE A 423 -31.45 -2.75 -9.49
N ASP A 424 -32.63 -2.29 -9.09
CA ASP A 424 -33.65 -3.13 -8.43
C ASP A 424 -34.79 -3.57 -9.36
N THR A 425 -34.89 -3.02 -10.57
CA THR A 425 -35.96 -3.38 -11.52
C THR A 425 -35.78 -4.79 -12.09
N ASP A 426 -36.86 -5.38 -12.61
CA ASP A 426 -36.82 -6.73 -13.20
C ASP A 426 -36.09 -6.74 -14.56
N THR A 427 -36.11 -5.61 -15.27
CA THR A 427 -35.36 -5.38 -16.51
C THR A 427 -34.45 -4.17 -16.34
N PRO A 428 -33.31 -4.09 -17.06
CA PRO A 428 -32.44 -2.92 -17.03
C PRO A 428 -32.99 -1.75 -17.87
N ILE A 429 -34.19 -1.86 -18.46
CA ILE A 429 -34.74 -0.90 -19.42
C ILE A 429 -34.75 0.54 -18.87
N PRO A 430 -35.26 0.83 -17.65
CA PRO A 430 -35.28 2.20 -17.14
C PRO A 430 -33.88 2.81 -17.04
N LEU A 431 -32.89 1.99 -16.69
CA LEU A 431 -31.50 2.41 -16.60
C LEU A 431 -30.87 2.60 -17.99
N LEU A 432 -31.22 1.76 -18.97
CA LEU A 432 -30.82 1.94 -20.37
C LEU A 432 -31.42 3.22 -20.98
N GLU A 433 -32.67 3.58 -20.64
CA GLU A 433 -33.30 4.82 -21.10
C GLU A 433 -32.65 6.08 -20.51
N ALA A 434 -32.17 5.99 -19.26
CA ALA A 434 -31.49 7.09 -18.57
C ALA A 434 -30.03 7.26 -19.04
N VAL A 435 -29.30 6.16 -19.18
CA VAL A 435 -27.86 6.14 -19.50
C VAL A 435 -27.62 6.20 -21.02
N GLN A 436 -28.52 5.61 -21.80
CA GLN A 436 -28.52 5.50 -23.25
C GLN A 436 -27.18 5.03 -23.85
N PRO A 437 -26.52 3.96 -23.37
CA PRO A 437 -25.15 3.57 -23.78
C PRO A 437 -24.99 3.29 -25.28
N ASP A 438 -23.78 3.46 -25.83
CA ASP A 438 -23.51 3.27 -27.27
C ASP A 438 -23.62 1.80 -27.70
N VAL A 439 -23.24 0.88 -26.80
CA VAL A 439 -23.34 -0.56 -27.03
C VAL A 439 -23.98 -1.24 -25.81
N TYR A 440 -25.03 -2.02 -26.03
CA TYR A 440 -25.56 -2.98 -25.06
C TYR A 440 -25.06 -4.39 -25.41
N ALA A 441 -24.17 -4.92 -24.57
CA ALA A 441 -23.60 -6.25 -24.74
C ALA A 441 -24.40 -7.29 -23.94
N LYS A 442 -24.64 -8.46 -24.55
CA LYS A 442 -25.24 -9.61 -23.87
C LYS A 442 -24.51 -10.91 -24.20
N GLY A 443 -24.29 -11.74 -23.19
CA GLY A 443 -23.61 -13.02 -23.32
C GLY A 443 -24.59 -14.19 -23.25
N GLY A 444 -24.34 -15.23 -24.06
CA GLY A 444 -25.15 -16.46 -24.09
C GLY A 444 -25.82 -16.71 -25.44
N ASP A 445 -26.75 -17.67 -25.47
CA ASP A 445 -27.46 -18.10 -26.68
C ASP A 445 -28.70 -17.24 -26.99
N TYR A 446 -28.58 -15.93 -26.84
CA TYR A 446 -29.66 -14.97 -27.15
C TYR A 446 -29.51 -14.47 -28.58
N THR A 447 -30.60 -14.27 -29.32
CA THR A 447 -30.57 -13.40 -30.51
C THR A 447 -31.06 -12.00 -30.12
N PRO A 448 -30.69 -10.92 -30.85
CA PRO A 448 -31.19 -9.58 -30.55
C PRO A 448 -32.73 -9.52 -30.50
N GLU A 449 -33.42 -10.36 -31.26
CA GLU A 449 -34.90 -10.44 -31.30
C GLU A 449 -35.51 -11.12 -30.06
N MET A 450 -34.69 -11.72 -29.18
CA MET A 450 -35.11 -12.36 -27.94
C MET A 450 -35.03 -11.45 -26.71
N LEU A 451 -34.55 -10.21 -26.89
CA LEU A 451 -34.32 -9.25 -25.80
C LEU A 451 -35.30 -8.09 -25.91
N ASP A 452 -36.15 -7.91 -24.89
CA ASP A 452 -37.07 -6.77 -24.79
C ASP A 452 -36.31 -5.42 -24.78
N GLU A 453 -35.05 -5.43 -24.37
CA GLU A 453 -34.17 -4.25 -24.37
C GLU A 453 -33.76 -3.78 -25.76
N THR A 454 -33.85 -4.64 -26.80
CA THR A 454 -33.31 -4.33 -28.13
C THR A 454 -34.01 -3.14 -28.79
N ASP A 455 -35.32 -3.05 -28.66
CA ASP A 455 -36.09 -1.94 -29.24
C ASP A 455 -35.75 -0.61 -28.56
N VAL A 456 -35.54 -0.64 -27.24
CA VAL A 456 -35.13 0.52 -26.43
C VAL A 456 -33.75 1.00 -26.86
N VAL A 457 -32.77 0.07 -26.95
CA VAL A 457 -31.39 0.40 -27.32
C VAL A 457 -31.32 1.03 -28.71
N ARG A 458 -32.07 0.48 -29.68
CA ARG A 458 -32.13 1.00 -31.05
C ARG A 458 -32.85 2.34 -31.14
N ALA A 459 -33.86 2.60 -30.30
CA ALA A 459 -34.64 3.84 -30.33
C ALA A 459 -33.81 5.09 -30.06
N TYR A 460 -32.80 5.00 -29.18
CA TYR A 460 -31.87 6.11 -28.93
C TYR A 460 -30.57 6.01 -29.77
N GLY A 461 -30.49 5.06 -30.71
CA GLY A 461 -29.37 4.92 -31.65
C GLY A 461 -28.19 4.06 -31.19
N GLY A 462 -28.34 3.30 -30.10
CA GLY A 462 -27.33 2.35 -29.63
C GLY A 462 -27.32 1.02 -30.41
N GLU A 463 -26.23 0.26 -30.25
CA GLU A 463 -26.03 -1.05 -30.88
C GLU A 463 -26.20 -2.19 -29.86
N VAL A 464 -26.90 -3.26 -30.23
CA VAL A 464 -26.97 -4.49 -29.42
C VAL A 464 -25.96 -5.50 -29.95
N SER A 465 -25.07 -5.98 -29.08
CA SER A 465 -24.03 -6.95 -29.43
C SER A 465 -24.20 -8.24 -28.63
N ILE A 466 -24.45 -9.34 -29.33
CA ILE A 466 -24.46 -10.68 -28.73
C ILE A 466 -23.06 -11.27 -28.83
N LEU A 467 -22.48 -11.59 -27.67
CA LEU A 467 -21.12 -12.11 -27.57
C LEU A 467 -21.12 -13.63 -27.45
N GLY A 468 -20.23 -14.27 -28.22
CA GLY A 468 -20.18 -15.71 -28.40
C GLY A 468 -20.02 -16.53 -27.12
N TYR A 469 -20.78 -17.61 -27.02
CA TYR A 469 -20.78 -18.55 -25.90
C TYR A 469 -19.44 -19.28 -25.75
N VAL A 470 -18.88 -19.30 -24.54
CA VAL A 470 -17.80 -20.21 -24.15
C VAL A 470 -18.43 -21.38 -23.40
N PRO A 471 -18.41 -22.61 -23.92
CA PRO A 471 -19.01 -23.75 -23.24
C PRO A 471 -18.27 -24.05 -21.94
N SER A 472 -18.84 -23.61 -20.82
CA SER A 472 -18.51 -24.12 -19.49
C SER A 472 -19.65 -23.80 -18.52
N GLN A 473 -20.29 -24.87 -18.04
CA GLN A 473 -21.18 -25.01 -16.88
C GLN A 473 -21.87 -23.73 -16.36
N SER A 474 -23.20 -23.66 -16.53
CA SER A 474 -24.00 -22.58 -15.94
C SER A 474 -23.88 -22.58 -14.41
N THR A 475 -23.91 -21.41 -13.79
CA THR A 475 -23.96 -21.24 -12.32
C THR A 475 -25.09 -22.05 -11.67
N SER A 476 -26.20 -22.25 -12.37
CA SER A 476 -27.29 -23.15 -11.94
C SER A 476 -26.84 -24.61 -11.92
N SER A 477 -26.21 -25.10 -12.99
CA SER A 477 -25.70 -26.47 -13.09
C SER A 477 -24.59 -26.83 -12.10
N MET A 478 -23.87 -25.84 -11.54
CA MET A 478 -22.89 -26.07 -10.47
C MET A 478 -23.57 -26.21 -9.11
N VAL A 479 -24.53 -25.35 -8.80
CA VAL A 479 -25.27 -25.41 -7.52
C VAL A 479 -26.19 -26.63 -7.46
N ASP A 480 -26.84 -27.00 -8.56
CA ASP A 480 -27.66 -28.20 -8.64
C ASP A 480 -26.81 -29.47 -8.42
N ARG A 481 -25.55 -29.46 -8.87
CA ARG A 481 -24.61 -30.57 -8.66
C ARG A 481 -24.11 -30.67 -7.22
N ILE A 482 -23.92 -29.53 -6.56
CA ILE A 482 -23.61 -29.47 -5.12
C ILE A 482 -24.81 -30.01 -4.32
N ARG A 483 -26.04 -29.63 -4.67
CA ARG A 483 -27.27 -30.15 -4.06
C ARG A 483 -27.48 -31.64 -4.31
N ALA A 484 -27.16 -32.14 -5.51
CA ALA A 484 -27.20 -33.56 -5.85
C ALA A 484 -26.08 -34.41 -5.21
N SER A 485 -25.03 -33.77 -4.67
CA SER A 485 -23.88 -34.44 -4.05
C SER A 485 -23.92 -34.43 -2.51
N ALA A 486 -24.97 -33.91 -1.88
CA ALA A 486 -25.14 -33.98 -0.43
C ALA A 486 -25.40 -35.45 0.00
N PRO A 487 -24.55 -36.08 0.84
CA PRO A 487 -24.78 -37.44 1.30
C PRO A 487 -25.98 -37.49 2.22
N THR A 488 -26.94 -38.37 1.91
CA THR A 488 -27.95 -38.84 2.85
C THR A 488 -27.25 -39.38 4.09
N ALA A 489 -27.70 -38.92 5.26
CA ALA A 489 -27.12 -39.20 6.57
C ALA A 489 -26.74 -40.69 6.78
N GLY A 490 -25.49 -40.91 7.18
CA GLY A 490 -24.97 -42.23 7.54
C GLY A 490 -23.61 -42.12 8.20
N PHE A 491 -23.53 -41.38 9.32
CA PHE A 491 -22.31 -41.33 10.14
C PHE A 491 -22.12 -42.67 10.86
N VAL A 492 -21.39 -43.60 10.25
CA VAL A 492 -20.88 -44.80 10.92
C VAL A 492 -19.69 -44.37 11.79
N ARG A 493 -19.82 -44.46 13.11
CA ARG A 493 -18.68 -44.30 14.03
C ARG A 493 -17.73 -45.49 13.88
N PRO A 494 -16.40 -45.28 13.74
CA PRO A 494 -15.46 -46.39 13.65
C PRO A 494 -15.29 -47.08 15.02
N ALA A 495 -15.16 -48.39 14.98
CA ALA A 495 -14.99 -49.28 16.12
C ALA A 495 -13.52 -49.45 16.52
N GLY A 496 -13.28 -49.66 17.82
CA GLY A 496 -12.02 -50.09 18.45
C GLY A 496 -11.46 -49.05 19.42
N THR A 497 -11.08 -49.34 20.67
CA THR A 497 -10.67 -50.61 21.31
C THR A 497 -10.92 -50.57 22.83
N ALA A 498 -11.04 -51.76 23.43
CA ALA A 498 -11.56 -52.04 24.77
C ALA A 498 -10.53 -51.99 25.91
N THR A 499 -11.02 -51.77 27.14
CA THR A 499 -10.67 -52.41 28.45
C THR A 499 -11.28 -51.54 29.56
N SER A 500 -11.95 -51.97 30.63
CA SER A 500 -12.33 -53.25 31.23
C SER A 500 -13.35 -52.92 32.35
N ALA A 501 -14.46 -53.66 32.46
CA ALA A 501 -15.38 -53.59 33.62
C ALA A 501 -14.95 -54.58 34.73
N PRO A 502 -15.40 -54.38 35.98
CA PRO A 502 -16.58 -55.12 36.46
C PRO A 502 -17.56 -54.20 37.22
N ASP A 503 -18.87 -54.23 36.96
CA ASP A 503 -19.91 -55.20 37.35
C ASP A 503 -20.55 -54.90 38.74
N ALA A 504 -21.85 -55.22 38.83
CA ALA A 504 -22.85 -54.97 39.88
C ALA A 504 -23.56 -53.59 39.79
N GLY A 505 -24.88 -53.50 39.74
CA GLY A 505 -25.90 -54.53 39.79
C GLY A 505 -27.28 -53.88 39.93
N ASP A 506 -28.25 -54.60 39.39
CA ASP A 506 -29.68 -54.62 39.73
C ASP A 506 -30.54 -53.39 39.45
N GLY A 507 -31.53 -53.62 38.57
CA GLY A 507 -32.61 -52.71 38.33
C GLY A 507 -33.70 -52.83 39.40
N ARG A 508 -34.43 -51.73 39.58
CA ARG A 508 -35.89 -51.79 39.80
C ARG A 508 -36.51 -50.45 39.45
N ALA A 509 -37.47 -50.54 38.56
CA ALA A 509 -38.37 -49.49 38.16
C ALA A 509 -39.50 -49.30 39.20
N ALA A 510 -40.32 -48.29 38.92
CA ALA A 510 -41.62 -47.96 39.50
C ALA A 510 -41.56 -47.17 40.81
N SER A 511 -42.40 -46.18 41.09
CA SER A 511 -43.37 -45.35 40.34
C SER A 511 -44.09 -44.57 41.44
N SER A 512 -44.63 -43.40 41.09
CA SER A 512 -45.74 -42.69 41.74
C SER A 512 -45.59 -42.37 43.24
N GLY A 513 -45.44 -41.09 43.60
CA GLY A 513 -46.60 -40.22 43.88
C GLY A 513 -46.78 -40.17 45.41
N ALA A 514 -47.21 -39.13 46.07
CA ALA A 514 -47.70 -37.81 45.73
C ALA A 514 -47.66 -36.99 47.03
N ALA A 515 -47.77 -35.66 46.89
CA ALA A 515 -48.13 -34.71 47.95
C ALA A 515 -47.09 -34.61 49.10
N ASP A 516 -46.90 -33.51 49.81
CA ASP A 516 -47.73 -32.33 49.99
C ASP A 516 -46.87 -31.23 50.62
N ALA A 517 -47.40 -30.01 50.60
CA ALA A 517 -47.11 -28.92 51.53
C ALA A 517 -45.71 -28.26 51.56
N ALA A 518 -45.75 -26.99 51.17
CA ALA A 518 -44.81 -25.89 51.50
C ALA A 518 -44.84 -25.58 53.03
N PRO A 519 -44.30 -24.44 53.54
CA PRO A 519 -43.48 -23.37 52.94
C PRO A 519 -42.35 -22.88 53.88
N ALA A 520 -41.72 -21.76 53.46
CA ALA A 520 -41.10 -20.73 54.31
C ALA A 520 -39.72 -21.11 54.90
N SER A 521 -38.73 -20.21 54.99
CA SER A 521 -38.64 -18.77 54.73
C SER A 521 -37.18 -18.36 54.94
N ASP A 522 -36.82 -17.23 54.34
CA ASP A 522 -35.80 -16.26 54.75
C ASP A 522 -34.34 -16.70 54.85
N ALA A 523 -33.44 -16.18 54.01
CA ALA A 523 -33.01 -14.77 53.85
C ALA A 523 -31.92 -14.36 54.84
N GLY A 524 -30.94 -13.61 54.33
CA GLY A 524 -29.90 -12.92 55.10
C GLY A 524 -28.50 -13.45 54.76
N ALA A 525 -27.87 -12.97 53.69
CA ALA A 525 -27.11 -11.71 53.63
C ALA A 525 -25.61 -11.90 53.98
N GLU A 526 -24.80 -11.82 52.93
CA GLU A 526 -23.48 -11.18 52.75
C GLU A 526 -22.96 -10.18 53.83
N PRO A 527 -21.72 -9.64 53.76
CA PRO A 527 -20.43 -10.17 53.26
C PRO A 527 -19.18 -9.73 54.11
N ALA A 528 -17.98 -10.14 53.62
CA ALA A 528 -16.66 -9.44 53.66
C ALA A 528 -15.84 -9.45 54.99
N PRO A 529 -14.55 -9.01 55.02
CA PRO A 529 -13.40 -9.16 54.10
C PRO A 529 -12.06 -9.50 54.84
N GLY A 530 -10.92 -9.55 54.11
CA GLY A 530 -9.62 -9.11 54.66
C GLY A 530 -8.39 -10.02 54.46
N ALA A 531 -7.39 -9.50 53.75
CA ALA A 531 -6.00 -10.00 53.57
C ALA A 531 -5.13 -9.85 54.85
N PRO A 532 -3.78 -9.99 54.89
CA PRO A 532 -2.79 -10.41 53.88
C PRO A 532 -1.67 -11.36 54.38
N ARG A 533 -0.88 -11.93 53.46
CA ARG A 533 0.60 -11.84 53.40
C ARG A 533 1.14 -12.38 52.09
#